data_AF-A0A258NP07-F1
#
_entry.id   AF-A0A258NP07-F1
#
_cell.length_a   1.000
_cell.length_b   1.000
_cell.length_c   1.000
_cell.angle_alpha   90.00
_cell.angle_beta   90.00
_cell.angle_gamma   90.00
#
_symmetry.space_group_name_H-M   'P 1'
#
loop_
_entity.id
_entity.type
_entity.pdbx_description
1 polymer ?
#
loop_
_entity_poly.entity_id
_entity_poly.type
_entity_poly.pdbx_seq_one_letter_code
_entity_poly.pdbx_strand_id
1 'polypeptide(L)'
;MRSYPRNSPQAAARIVALAMLADGSLCKKELDIFDRLDVPAQIGMGQAEFHSVVQTLCEDLLSAAHSSWGAMCRIDPRTLAELMAEIDRPELRRKLIRLCVAMVEADGNVADSESIVLEAGAEHWGLQREMLEMRGQHG
;
A
#
# COMPACT_ATOMS: atom_id res chain seq x y z
N MET A 1 10.17 -6.16 11.19
CA MET A 1 10.05 -5.92 9.73
C MET A 1 11.39 -5.50 9.19
N ARG A 2 11.76 -5.92 7.98
CA ARG A 2 13.00 -5.48 7.32
C ARG A 2 12.95 -3.96 7.07
N SER A 3 14.08 -3.28 6.98
CA SER A 3 14.12 -1.85 6.59
C SER A 3 14.65 -1.73 5.17
N TYR A 4 14.02 -0.87 4.37
CA TYR A 4 14.50 -0.52 3.04
C TYR A 4 15.14 0.87 3.05
N PRO A 5 16.07 1.17 2.13
CA PRO A 5 16.57 2.52 1.98
C PRO A 5 15.44 3.51 1.69
N ARG A 6 15.54 4.73 2.25
CA ARG A 6 14.50 5.75 2.05
C ARG A 6 14.29 6.04 0.57
N ASN A 7 13.03 6.14 0.17
CA ASN A 7 12.59 6.38 -1.21
C ASN A 7 13.03 5.30 -2.22
N SER A 8 13.42 4.11 -1.75
CA SER A 8 13.77 3.02 -2.66
C SER A 8 12.52 2.42 -3.31
N PRO A 9 12.67 1.79 -4.49
CA PRO A 9 11.59 1.03 -5.12
C PRO A 9 10.99 -0.04 -4.19
N GLN A 10 11.80 -0.66 -3.33
CA GLN A 10 11.35 -1.67 -2.37
C GLN A 10 10.49 -1.08 -1.25
N ALA A 11 10.85 0.10 -0.73
CA ALA A 11 10.03 0.82 0.25
C ALA A 11 8.66 1.20 -0.35
N ALA A 12 8.68 1.70 -1.60
CA ALA A 12 7.47 2.01 -2.36
C ALA A 12 6.61 0.76 -2.61
N ALA A 13 7.22 -0.33 -3.07
CA ALA A 13 6.57 -1.61 -3.34
C ALA A 13 5.88 -2.16 -2.09
N ARG A 14 6.54 -2.02 -0.93
CA ARG A 14 5.96 -2.46 0.34
C ARG A 14 4.70 -1.68 0.71
N ILE A 15 4.65 -0.37 0.48
CA ILE A 15 3.44 0.42 0.77
C ILE A 15 2.28 0.00 -0.14
N VAL A 16 2.56 -0.24 -1.43
CA VAL A 16 1.57 -0.78 -2.37
C VAL A 16 1.07 -2.15 -1.90
N ALA A 17 1.99 -3.06 -1.58
CA ALA A 17 1.66 -4.40 -1.09
C ALA A 17 0.85 -4.37 0.22
N LEU A 18 1.13 -3.41 1.10
CA LEU A 18 0.37 -3.22 2.34
C LEU A 18 -1.08 -2.81 2.08
N ALA A 19 -1.30 -1.89 1.14
CA ALA A 19 -2.66 -1.51 0.74
C ALA A 19 -3.41 -2.71 0.15
N MET A 20 -2.74 -3.49 -0.70
CA MET A 20 -3.29 -4.70 -1.33
C MET A 20 -3.62 -5.82 -0.32
N LEU A 21 -2.82 -5.96 0.73
CA LEU A 21 -3.00 -7.00 1.75
C LEU A 21 -3.94 -6.56 2.90
N ALA A 22 -4.29 -5.27 2.97
CA ALA A 22 -5.13 -4.73 4.05
C ALA A 22 -6.54 -5.35 4.06
N ASP A 23 -7.10 -5.66 2.89
CA ASP A 23 -8.41 -6.32 2.77
C ASP A 23 -8.32 -7.86 2.92
N GLY A 24 -7.11 -8.42 2.86
CA GLY A 24 -6.90 -9.88 2.91
C GLY A 24 -7.43 -10.64 1.68
N SER A 25 -7.98 -9.93 0.68
CA SER A 25 -8.41 -10.50 -0.60
C SER A 25 -8.13 -9.51 -1.72
N LEU A 26 -7.44 -9.97 -2.77
CA LEU A 26 -7.33 -9.22 -4.02
C LEU A 26 -8.33 -9.81 -5.02
N CYS A 27 -9.27 -9.01 -5.45
CA CYS A 27 -10.23 -9.37 -6.48
C CYS A 27 -9.59 -9.31 -7.87
N LYS A 28 -10.16 -10.07 -8.81
CA LYS A 28 -9.68 -10.11 -10.19
C LYS A 28 -9.58 -8.71 -10.84
N LYS A 29 -10.52 -7.81 -10.52
CA LYS A 29 -10.52 -6.45 -11.08
C LYS A 29 -9.33 -5.62 -10.60
N GLU A 30 -8.95 -5.72 -9.33
CA GLU A 30 -7.82 -5.00 -8.77
C GLU A 30 -6.51 -5.52 -9.36
N LEU A 31 -6.40 -6.84 -9.54
CA LEU A 31 -5.28 -7.46 -10.25
C LEU A 31 -5.21 -7.02 -11.72
N ASP A 32 -6.34 -6.98 -12.43
CA ASP A 32 -6.40 -6.49 -13.81
C ASP A 32 -5.93 -5.01 -13.89
N ILE A 33 -6.28 -4.17 -12.90
CA ILE A 33 -5.79 -2.78 -12.82
C ILE A 33 -4.32 -2.72 -12.46
N PHE A 34 -3.86 -3.52 -11.50
CA PHE A 34 -2.45 -3.61 -11.10
C PHE A 34 -1.57 -3.95 -12.31
N ASP A 35 -1.98 -4.94 -13.11
CA ASP A 35 -1.29 -5.35 -14.33
C ASP A 35 -1.39 -4.27 -15.42
N ARG A 36 -2.59 -3.69 -15.63
CA ARG A 36 -2.80 -2.67 -16.66
C ARG A 36 -2.03 -1.38 -16.40
N LEU A 37 -1.88 -1.01 -15.12
CA LEU A 37 -1.10 0.17 -14.72
C LEU A 37 0.41 -0.12 -14.67
N ASP A 38 0.82 -1.38 -14.80
CA ASP A 38 2.21 -1.82 -14.64
C ASP A 38 2.84 -1.23 -13.38
N VAL A 39 2.14 -1.42 -12.25
CA VAL A 39 2.47 -0.82 -10.95
C VAL A 39 3.94 -1.02 -10.57
N PRO A 40 4.54 -2.22 -10.73
CA PRO A 40 5.97 -2.43 -10.45
C PRO A 40 6.88 -1.50 -11.27
N ALA A 41 6.63 -1.38 -12.57
CA ALA A 41 7.44 -0.51 -13.43
C ALA A 41 7.29 0.96 -13.02
N GLN A 42 6.09 1.37 -12.60
CA GLN A 42 5.84 2.73 -12.13
C GLN A 42 6.65 3.10 -10.88
N ILE A 43 6.94 2.14 -10.00
CA ILE A 43 7.78 2.38 -8.81
C ILE A 43 9.27 2.09 -9.07
N GLY A 44 9.65 1.83 -10.32
CA GLY A 44 11.04 1.61 -10.74
C GLY A 44 11.55 0.20 -10.44
N MET A 45 10.67 -0.79 -10.49
CA MET A 45 10.91 -2.17 -10.09
C MET A 45 10.37 -3.16 -11.15
N GLY A 46 10.95 -4.37 -11.23
CA GLY A 46 10.40 -5.45 -12.05
C GLY A 46 9.32 -6.26 -11.33
N GLN A 47 8.40 -6.90 -12.06
CA GLN A 47 7.34 -7.73 -11.44
C GLN A 47 7.88 -8.80 -10.48
N ALA A 48 8.95 -9.51 -10.86
CA ALA A 48 9.54 -10.56 -10.02
C ALA A 48 10.12 -9.99 -8.71
N GLU A 49 10.68 -8.79 -8.75
CA GLU A 49 11.19 -8.11 -7.57
C GLU A 49 10.03 -7.64 -6.68
N PHE A 50 8.93 -7.16 -7.27
CA PHE A 50 7.71 -6.82 -6.51
C PHE A 50 7.15 -8.04 -5.78
N HIS A 51 7.03 -9.18 -6.47
CA HIS A 51 6.56 -10.42 -5.86
C HIS A 51 7.46 -10.87 -4.69
N SER A 52 8.77 -10.67 -4.79
CA SER A 52 9.72 -10.94 -3.70
C SER A 52 9.48 -10.03 -2.48
N VAL A 53 9.17 -8.74 -2.71
CA VAL A 53 8.80 -7.80 -1.64
C VAL A 53 7.49 -8.21 -0.98
N VAL A 54 6.47 -8.59 -1.77
CA VAL A 54 5.18 -9.08 -1.25
C VAL A 54 5.38 -10.33 -0.40
N GLN A 55 6.13 -11.32 -0.90
CA GLN A 55 6.42 -12.54 -0.15
C GLN A 55 7.15 -12.24 1.17
N THR A 56 8.19 -11.39 1.11
CA THR A 56 8.93 -10.94 2.29
C THR A 56 8.02 -10.25 3.30
N LEU A 57 7.09 -9.41 2.84
CA LEU A 57 6.13 -8.73 3.69
C LEU A 57 5.19 -9.74 4.34
N CYS A 58 4.66 -10.70 3.59
CA CYS A 58 3.84 -11.77 4.14
C CYS A 58 4.60 -12.57 5.21
N GLU A 59 5.85 -12.96 4.97
CA GLU A 59 6.71 -13.63 5.95
C GLU A 59 6.89 -12.80 7.23
N ASP A 60 7.16 -11.49 7.08
CA ASP A 60 7.31 -10.56 8.20
C ASP A 60 6.01 -10.43 9.01
N LEU A 61 4.85 -10.34 8.34
CA LEU A 61 3.53 -10.26 8.97
C LEU A 61 3.16 -11.57 9.69
N LEU A 62 3.40 -12.72 9.06
CA LEU A 62 3.20 -14.03 9.69
C LEU A 62 4.09 -14.17 10.93
N SER A 63 5.38 -13.79 10.84
CA SER A 63 6.30 -13.84 11.97
C SER A 63 5.85 -12.96 13.13
N ALA A 64 5.34 -11.75 12.85
CA ALA A 64 4.76 -10.86 13.86
C ALA A 64 3.47 -11.44 14.48
N ALA A 65 2.62 -12.08 13.68
CA ALA A 65 1.35 -12.67 14.13
C ALA A 65 1.53 -13.90 15.05
N HIS A 66 2.63 -14.64 14.95
CA HIS A 66 2.92 -15.76 15.88
C HIS A 66 3.11 -15.32 17.34
N SER A 67 3.30 -14.02 17.62
CA SER A 67 3.34 -13.47 18.99
C SER A 67 1.98 -12.98 19.51
N SER A 68 0.96 -12.89 18.66
CA SER A 68 -0.42 -12.50 19.01
C SER A 68 -1.39 -13.07 17.98
N TRP A 69 -1.86 -14.29 18.23
CA TRP A 69 -2.65 -15.09 17.28
C TRP A 69 -4.04 -14.51 16.93
N GLY A 70 -4.44 -13.39 17.54
CA GLY A 70 -5.69 -12.69 17.25
C GLY A 70 -5.57 -11.49 16.30
N ALA A 71 -4.36 -11.13 15.85
CA ALA A 71 -4.07 -9.87 15.16
C ALA A 71 -3.58 -10.03 13.71
N MET A 72 -3.95 -11.12 13.02
CA MET A 72 -3.52 -11.45 11.64
C MET A 72 -3.75 -10.35 10.57
N CYS A 73 -4.47 -9.26 10.87
CA CYS A 73 -4.75 -8.21 9.90
C CYS A 73 -4.57 -6.77 10.41
N ARG A 74 -3.95 -6.54 11.57
CA ARG A 74 -3.78 -5.15 12.06
C ARG A 74 -2.32 -4.85 12.35
N ILE A 75 -1.66 -4.28 11.36
CA ILE A 75 -0.40 -3.57 11.57
C ILE A 75 -0.70 -2.42 12.52
N ASP A 76 0.04 -2.34 13.62
CA ASP A 76 -0.13 -1.26 14.58
C ASP A 76 0.14 0.10 13.91
N PRO A 77 -0.64 1.16 14.21
CA PRO A 77 -0.47 2.48 13.62
C PRO A 77 0.96 3.03 13.70
N ARG A 78 1.72 2.71 14.77
CA ARG A 78 3.12 3.13 14.89
C ARG A 78 3.98 2.48 13.81
N THR A 79 3.85 1.17 13.61
CA THR A 79 4.60 0.46 12.58
C THR A 79 4.22 0.98 11.19
N LEU A 80 2.94 1.24 10.95
CA LEU A 80 2.50 1.83 9.69
C LEU A 80 3.14 3.21 9.45
N ALA A 81 3.18 4.07 10.47
CA ALA A 81 3.83 5.38 10.39
C ALA A 81 5.33 5.29 10.12
N GLU A 82 6.04 4.33 10.72
CA GLU A 82 7.48 4.10 10.47
C GLU A 82 7.74 3.71 9.01
N LEU A 83 6.86 2.90 8.42
CA LEU A 83 6.95 2.50 7.02
C LEU A 83 6.66 3.67 6.08
N MET A 84 5.66 4.50 6.41
CA MET A 84 5.34 5.71 5.64
C MET A 84 6.46 6.76 5.71
N ALA A 85 7.21 6.79 6.83
CA ALA A 85 8.37 7.66 7.02
C ALA A 85 9.61 7.25 6.20
N GLU A 86 9.59 6.08 5.55
CA GLU A 86 10.64 5.73 4.59
C GLU A 86 10.48 6.47 3.25
N ILE A 87 9.32 7.08 2.99
CA ILE A 87 9.05 7.86 1.79
C ILE A 87 9.02 9.34 2.15
N ASP A 88 10.06 10.06 1.74
CA ASP A 88 10.22 11.50 1.93
C ASP A 88 9.88 12.32 0.69
N ARG A 89 10.05 11.73 -0.50
CA ARG A 89 9.87 12.43 -1.77
C ARG A 89 8.39 12.75 -2.02
N PRO A 90 8.00 14.04 -2.08
CA PRO A 90 6.61 14.43 -2.27
C PRO A 90 5.97 13.85 -3.54
N GLU A 91 6.76 13.73 -4.61
CA GLU A 91 6.30 13.17 -5.89
C GLU A 91 5.99 11.67 -5.75
N LEU A 92 6.81 10.95 -4.98
CA LEU A 92 6.62 9.52 -4.74
C LEU A 92 5.43 9.27 -3.80
N ARG A 93 5.24 10.10 -2.77
CA ARG A 93 4.06 10.06 -1.88
C ARG A 93 2.75 10.16 -2.67
N ARG A 94 2.64 11.20 -3.52
CA ARG A 94 1.45 11.38 -4.37
C ARG A 94 1.26 10.23 -5.35
N LYS A 95 2.36 9.74 -5.94
CA LYS A 95 2.31 8.60 -6.85
C LYS A 95 1.78 7.36 -6.16
N LEU A 96 2.27 7.05 -4.97
CA LEU A 96 1.83 5.89 -4.19
C LEU A 96 0.35 5.99 -3.81
N ILE A 97 -0.11 7.13 -3.30
CA ILE A 97 -1.55 7.33 -3.02
C ILE A 97 -2.39 7.13 -4.27
N ARG A 98 -2.00 7.72 -5.42
CA ARG A 98 -2.74 7.58 -6.68
C ARG A 98 -2.81 6.13 -7.16
N LEU A 99 -1.70 5.38 -7.05
CA LEU A 99 -1.66 3.98 -7.42
C LEU A 99 -2.57 3.14 -6.51
N CYS A 100 -2.49 3.35 -5.19
CA CYS A 100 -3.32 2.62 -4.24
C CYS A 100 -4.81 2.95 -4.40
N VAL A 101 -5.18 4.22 -4.61
CA VAL A 101 -6.57 4.63 -4.87
C VAL A 101 -7.08 4.02 -6.17
N ALA A 102 -6.30 4.06 -7.26
CA ALA A 102 -6.73 3.50 -8.55
C ALA A 102 -6.97 1.97 -8.48
N MET A 103 -6.22 1.25 -7.64
CA MET A 103 -6.44 -0.18 -7.41
C MET A 103 -7.71 -0.42 -6.58
N VAL A 104 -7.89 0.32 -5.48
CA VAL A 104 -9.05 0.17 -4.58
C VAL A 104 -10.36 0.62 -5.23
N GLU A 105 -10.33 1.64 -6.09
CA GLU A 105 -11.52 2.06 -6.85
C GLU A 105 -11.87 1.10 -8.00
N ALA A 106 -11.03 0.10 -8.30
CA ALA A 106 -11.21 -0.79 -9.44
C ALA A 106 -12.48 -1.64 -9.38
N ASP A 107 -12.95 -1.97 -8.18
CA ASP A 107 -14.14 -2.80 -7.99
C ASP A 107 -15.43 -1.98 -7.79
N GLY A 108 -15.30 -0.67 -7.55
CA GLY A 108 -16.38 0.28 -7.27
C GLY A 108 -16.86 0.28 -5.83
N ASN A 109 -16.16 -0.39 -4.92
CA ASN A 109 -16.57 -0.62 -3.54
C ASN A 109 -15.36 -0.56 -2.60
N VAL A 110 -14.98 0.66 -2.20
CA VAL A 110 -13.94 0.87 -1.19
C VAL A 110 -14.38 0.20 0.11
N ALA A 111 -13.74 -0.90 0.49
CA ALA A 111 -13.99 -1.52 1.78
C ALA A 111 -13.44 -0.62 2.90
N ASP A 112 -14.12 -0.59 4.06
CA ASP A 112 -13.67 0.19 5.23
C ASP A 112 -12.23 -0.20 5.67
N SER A 113 -11.82 -1.44 5.39
CA SER A 113 -10.48 -2.00 5.62
C SER A 113 -9.38 -1.34 4.78
N GLU A 114 -9.66 -1.08 3.50
CA GLU A 114 -8.69 -0.51 2.54
C GLU A 114 -8.41 0.97 2.81
N SER A 115 -9.42 1.66 3.33
CA SER A 115 -9.31 3.06 3.71
C SER A 115 -8.29 3.29 4.82
N ILE A 116 -8.03 2.32 5.70
CA ILE A 116 -7.12 2.53 6.85
C ILE A 116 -5.68 2.81 6.41
N VAL A 117 -5.14 2.05 5.45
CA VAL A 117 -3.75 2.24 4.98
C VAL A 117 -3.63 3.53 4.17
N LEU A 118 -4.64 3.81 3.33
CA LEU A 118 -4.72 5.03 2.54
C LEU A 118 -4.84 6.28 3.43
N GLU A 119 -5.72 6.24 4.43
CA GLU A 119 -5.92 7.31 5.40
C GLU A 119 -4.68 7.53 6.26
N ALA A 120 -4.05 6.48 6.77
CA ALA A 120 -2.81 6.61 7.53
C ALA A 120 -1.67 7.20 6.69
N GLY A 121 -1.53 6.77 5.43
CA GLY A 121 -0.55 7.34 4.50
C GLY A 121 -0.84 8.80 4.17
N ALA A 122 -2.10 9.13 3.87
CA ALA A 122 -2.53 10.49 3.59
C ALA A 122 -2.40 11.41 4.81
N GLU A 123 -2.68 10.92 6.02
CA GLU A 123 -2.48 11.65 7.26
C GLU A 123 -1.00 11.92 7.51
N HIS A 124 -0.17 10.89 7.38
CA HIS A 124 1.27 11.01 7.59
C HIS A 124 1.94 11.95 6.59
N TRP A 125 1.46 11.97 5.34
CA TRP A 125 2.03 12.79 4.27
C TRP A 125 1.37 14.16 4.11
N GLY A 126 0.29 14.45 4.83
CA GLY A 126 -0.48 15.70 4.70
C GLY A 126 -1.25 15.79 3.38
N LEU A 127 -1.66 14.65 2.81
CA LEU A 127 -2.34 14.53 1.51
C LEU A 127 -3.85 14.26 1.64
N GLN A 128 -4.45 14.44 2.81
CA GLN A 128 -5.87 14.15 3.05
C GLN A 128 -6.78 14.93 2.09
N ARG A 129 -6.45 16.19 1.79
CA ARG A 129 -7.18 17.00 0.81
C ARG A 129 -7.09 16.42 -0.60
N GLU A 130 -5.91 16.02 -1.04
CA GLU A 130 -5.73 15.45 -2.39
C GLU A 130 -6.48 14.11 -2.51
N MET A 131 -6.50 13.31 -1.44
CA MET A 131 -7.24 12.05 -1.41
C MET A 131 -8.76 12.27 -1.48
N LEU A 132 -9.29 13.26 -0.77
CA LEU A 132 -10.71 13.66 -0.85
C LEU A 132 -11.08 14.17 -2.26
N GLU A 133 -10.19 14.94 -2.89
CA GLU A 133 -10.38 15.44 -4.26
C GLU A 133 -10.38 14.30 -5.29
N MET A 134 -9.53 13.27 -5.11
CA MET A 134 -9.50 12.10 -6.00
C MET A 134 -10.78 11.26 -5.88
N ARG A 135 -11.27 11.02 -4.65
CA ARG A 135 -12.55 10.31 -4.40
C ARG A 135 -13.77 11.06 -4.95
N GLY A 136 -13.72 12.38 -4.99
CA GLY A 136 -14.82 13.23 -5.45
C GLY A 136 -14.98 13.36 -6.98
N GLN A 137 -14.04 12.87 -7.79
CA GLN A 137 -14.04 13.03 -9.25
C GLN A 137 -14.75 11.91 -10.03
N HIS A 138 -15.20 10.84 -9.36
CA HIS A 138 -15.87 9.69 -9.98
C HIS A 138 -17.36 9.56 -9.58
N GLY A 139 -17.99 10.65 -9.14
CA GLY A 139 -19.43 10.72 -8.86
C GLY A 139 -20.30 10.98 -10.08
#